data_AF-A0A6I9MJW5-F1
#
_entry.id   AF-A0A6I9MJW5-F1
#
_cell.length_a   1.000
_cell.length_b   1.000
_cell.length_c   1.000
_cell.angle_alpha   90.00
_cell.angle_beta   90.00
_cell.angle_gamma   90.00
#
_symmetry.space_group_name_H-M   'P 1'
#
loop_
_entity.id
_entity.type
_entity.pdbx_description
1 polymer ?
#
loop_
_entity_poly.entity_id
_entity_poly.type
_entity_poly.pdbx_seq_one_letter_code
_entity_poly.pdbx_strand_id
1 'polypeptide(L)'
;MAALPGDSAPASPCLSMDLQAVCQRGMERLGLLRMPPMEPLVAAHLLPRLARTPSRNPTLPVKADRFQSAMTERAYKAAALSDRALNISSLLTAYQAELCEDLSSKPGPAVWDEIAAITDICLRVQRCAVQATGKVMGIMVVQERARWLNLTDLPARFKIPKQQRPQPAPSPQPRQETRTSWPRKSPVPAAAVQAQPTQIFSHQSRKKKRAA
;
A
#
# COMPACT_ATOMS: atom_id res chain seq x y z
N MET A 1 -21.38 48.54 -27.49
CA MET A 1 -22.07 47.50 -26.70
C MET A 1 -21.09 46.33 -26.60
N ALA A 2 -20.29 46.30 -25.53
CA ALA A 2 -19.18 45.36 -25.37
C ALA A 2 -19.61 44.17 -24.51
N ALA A 3 -19.38 42.95 -25.00
CA ALA A 3 -19.60 41.72 -24.25
C ALA A 3 -18.40 41.44 -23.33
N LEU A 4 -18.66 41.18 -22.06
CA LEU A 4 -17.65 40.81 -21.05
C LEU A 4 -17.28 39.33 -21.18
N PRO A 5 -16.00 38.94 -21.02
CA PRO A 5 -15.59 37.56 -21.11
C PRO A 5 -15.69 36.84 -19.77
N GLY A 6 -16.44 35.74 -19.77
CA GLY A 6 -16.07 34.46 -19.16
C GLY A 6 -15.79 34.45 -17.66
N ASP A 7 -16.86 34.25 -16.88
CA ASP A 7 -16.77 33.62 -15.57
C ASP A 7 -16.12 32.24 -15.73
N SER A 8 -14.86 32.14 -15.32
CA SER A 8 -14.17 30.87 -15.19
C SER A 8 -14.66 30.20 -13.91
N ALA A 9 -15.35 29.08 -14.07
CA ALA A 9 -15.72 28.21 -12.97
C ALA A 9 -14.48 27.90 -12.10
N PRO A 10 -14.60 27.94 -10.76
CA PRO A 10 -13.46 27.62 -9.91
C PRO A 10 -13.05 26.17 -10.17
N ALA A 11 -11.77 25.98 -10.53
CA ALA A 11 -11.13 24.68 -10.59
C ALA A 11 -11.50 23.88 -9.34
N SER A 12 -12.01 22.67 -9.55
CA SER A 12 -12.33 21.69 -8.52
C SER A 12 -11.22 21.68 -7.47
N PRO A 13 -11.54 21.75 -6.17
CA PRO A 13 -10.53 21.83 -5.14
C PRO A 13 -9.69 20.55 -5.22
N CYS A 14 -8.43 20.70 -5.62
CA CYS A 14 -7.42 19.67 -5.45
C CYS A 14 -7.41 19.30 -3.97
N LEU A 15 -8.08 18.21 -3.61
CA LEU A 15 -8.06 17.64 -2.27
C LEU A 15 -6.64 17.12 -2.04
N SER A 16 -5.74 18.04 -1.69
CA SER A 16 -4.45 17.75 -1.07
C SER A 16 -4.71 17.29 0.35
N MET A 17 -5.48 16.20 0.49
CA MET A 17 -5.56 15.47 1.73
C MET A 17 -4.26 14.71 1.88
N ASP A 18 -3.59 14.94 3.01
CA ASP A 18 -2.51 14.07 3.46
C ASP A 18 -3.09 12.67 3.73
N LEU A 19 -2.95 11.79 2.74
CA LEU A 19 -3.43 10.41 2.79
C LEU A 19 -2.77 9.62 3.92
N GLN A 20 -1.55 9.98 4.32
CA GLN A 20 -0.90 9.37 5.47
C GLN A 20 -1.63 9.78 6.76
N ALA A 21 -2.00 11.05 6.90
CA ALA A 21 -2.79 11.52 8.05
C ALA A 21 -4.19 10.90 8.10
N VAL A 22 -4.80 10.63 6.93
CA VAL A 22 -6.08 9.91 6.84
C VAL A 22 -5.94 8.48 7.36
N CYS A 23 -4.91 7.75 6.89
CA CYS A 23 -4.64 6.40 7.36
C CYS A 23 -4.36 6.37 8.86
N GLN A 24 -3.58 7.35 9.35
CA GLN A 24 -3.26 7.47 10.76
C GLN A 24 -4.51 7.69 11.62
N ARG A 25 -5.35 8.68 11.29
CA ARG A 25 -6.62 8.91 12.02
C ARG A 25 -7.52 7.69 12.00
N GLY A 26 -7.58 6.98 10.86
CA GLY A 26 -8.35 5.75 10.74
C GLY A 26 -7.89 4.67 11.73
N MET A 27 -6.58 4.41 11.78
CA MET A 27 -6.03 3.41 12.70
C MET A 27 -6.08 3.85 14.17
N GLU A 28 -6.00 5.15 14.44
CA GLU A 28 -6.13 5.69 15.79
C GLU A 28 -7.53 5.42 16.35
N ARG A 29 -8.57 5.66 15.55
CA ARG A 29 -9.97 5.38 15.91
C ARG A 29 -10.23 3.90 16.18
N LEU A 30 -9.50 3.01 15.51
CA LEU A 30 -9.58 1.57 15.72
C LEU A 30 -8.74 1.08 16.92
N GLY A 31 -7.98 1.97 17.56
CA GLY A 31 -7.04 1.60 18.64
C GLY A 31 -5.82 0.79 18.15
N LEU A 32 -5.62 0.70 16.84
CA LEU A 32 -4.61 -0.16 16.20
C LEU A 32 -3.28 0.55 15.92
N LEU A 33 -3.13 1.83 16.30
CA LEU A 33 -1.84 2.53 16.19
C LEU A 33 -0.85 2.20 17.30
N ARG A 34 -1.30 1.61 18.39
CA ARG A 34 -0.42 1.20 19.50
C ARG A 34 -0.36 -0.31 19.53
N MET A 35 0.86 -0.82 19.70
CA MET A 35 1.03 -2.26 19.90
C MET A 35 0.33 -2.66 21.20
N PRO A 36 -0.47 -3.74 21.21
CA PRO A 36 -1.10 -4.21 22.43
C PRO A 36 -0.06 -4.47 23.53
N PRO A 37 -0.29 -4.00 24.76
CA PRO A 37 0.63 -4.23 25.86
C PRO A 37 0.64 -5.72 26.24
N MET A 38 1.78 -6.20 26.76
CA MET A 38 1.88 -7.54 27.32
C MET A 38 0.98 -7.66 28.55
N GLU A 39 0.21 -8.74 28.63
CA GLU A 39 -0.66 -9.03 29.76
C GLU A 39 0.15 -9.14 31.07
N PRO A 40 -0.22 -8.41 32.14
CA PRO A 40 0.55 -8.38 33.39
C PRO A 40 0.71 -9.75 34.07
N LEU A 41 -0.32 -10.60 34.05
CA LEU A 41 -0.28 -11.91 34.69
C LEU A 41 0.69 -12.86 33.98
N VAL A 42 0.63 -12.89 32.64
CA VAL A 42 1.56 -13.64 31.81
C VAL A 42 2.99 -13.12 32.01
N ALA A 43 3.18 -11.79 32.02
CA ALA A 43 4.50 -11.20 32.27
C ALA A 43 5.05 -11.54 33.67
N ALA A 44 4.21 -11.53 34.70
CA ALA A 44 4.57 -11.88 36.07
C ALA A 44 4.96 -13.36 36.18
N HIS A 45 4.28 -14.25 35.46
CA HIS A 45 4.62 -15.67 35.40
C HIS A 45 5.98 -15.91 34.71
N LEU A 46 6.20 -15.27 33.56
CA LEU A 46 7.44 -15.43 32.78
C LEU A 46 8.66 -14.75 33.44
N LEU A 47 8.43 -13.65 34.16
CA LEU A 47 9.45 -12.89 34.86
C LEU A 47 8.97 -12.63 36.30
N PRO A 48 9.14 -13.60 37.23
CA PRO A 48 8.66 -13.48 38.61
C PRO A 48 9.16 -12.23 39.35
N ARG A 49 10.29 -11.65 38.92
CA ARG A 49 10.83 -10.40 39.46
C ARG A 49 9.95 -9.18 39.15
N LEU A 50 9.15 -9.22 38.07
CA LEU A 50 8.20 -8.17 37.69
C LEU A 50 6.90 -8.23 38.48
N ALA A 51 6.58 -9.38 39.11
CA ALA A 51 5.38 -9.57 39.93
C ALA A 51 5.35 -8.69 41.19
N ARG A 52 6.51 -8.18 41.63
CA ARG A 52 6.63 -7.30 42.82
C ARG A 52 6.21 -5.86 42.57
N THR A 53 5.92 -5.47 41.32
CA THR A 53 5.45 -4.12 40.96
C THR A 53 4.23 -4.19 40.03
N PRO A 54 3.04 -4.51 40.56
CA PRO A 54 1.86 -4.84 39.74
C PRO A 54 1.18 -3.63 39.06
N SER A 55 1.56 -2.39 39.37
CA SER A 55 0.83 -1.19 38.92
C SER A 55 1.34 -0.54 37.63
N ARG A 56 2.36 -1.11 36.99
CA ARG A 56 2.99 -0.51 35.79
C ARG A 56 3.03 -1.54 34.66
N ASN A 57 2.80 -1.08 33.43
CA ASN A 57 2.98 -1.88 32.21
C ASN A 57 4.31 -2.65 32.30
N PRO A 58 4.30 -3.99 32.17
CA PRO A 58 5.50 -4.79 32.32
C PRO A 58 6.57 -4.32 31.33
N THR A 59 7.76 -4.05 31.84
CA THR A 59 8.87 -3.55 31.04
C THR A 59 10.00 -4.57 31.05
N LEU A 60 10.60 -4.81 29.88
CA LEU A 60 11.69 -5.77 29.76
C LEU A 60 12.92 -5.32 30.58
N PRO A 61 13.56 -6.24 31.32
CA PRO A 61 14.60 -5.90 32.29
C PRO A 61 15.91 -5.45 31.61
N VAL A 62 16.23 -6.02 30.45
CA VAL A 62 17.50 -5.75 29.74
C VAL A 62 17.34 -4.54 28.81
N LYS A 63 18.34 -3.66 28.77
CA LYS A 63 18.36 -2.47 27.90
C LYS A 63 18.23 -2.84 26.41
N ALA A 64 18.87 -3.92 25.99
CA ALA A 64 18.76 -4.46 24.64
C ALA A 64 17.31 -4.82 24.29
N ASP A 65 16.62 -5.51 25.20
CA ASP A 65 15.24 -5.94 25.01
C ASP A 65 14.28 -4.75 24.95
N ARG A 66 14.47 -3.74 25.80
CA ARG A 66 13.70 -2.48 25.73
C ARG A 66 13.87 -1.78 24.38
N PHE A 67 15.09 -1.76 23.87
CA PHE A 67 15.36 -1.21 22.54
C PHE A 67 14.61 -2.00 21.46
N GLN A 68 14.65 -3.33 21.51
CA GLN A 68 13.94 -4.19 20.56
C GLN A 68 12.42 -3.99 20.64
N SER A 69 11.86 -3.91 21.85
CA SER A 69 10.44 -3.64 22.07
C SER A 69 10.02 -2.30 21.48
N ALA A 70 10.80 -1.23 21.68
CA ALA A 70 10.49 0.09 21.14
C ALA A 70 10.55 0.11 19.59
N MET A 71 11.49 -0.61 18.99
CA MET A 71 11.53 -0.77 17.54
C MET A 71 10.34 -1.59 17.02
N THR A 72 9.96 -2.65 17.74
CA THR A 72 8.79 -3.47 17.40
C THR A 72 7.51 -2.63 17.44
N GLU A 73 7.34 -1.77 18.45
CA GLU A 73 6.19 -0.84 18.51
C GLU A 73 6.15 0.10 17.28
N ARG A 74 7.31 0.63 16.86
CA ARG A 74 7.40 1.47 15.66
C ARG A 74 7.08 0.68 14.37
N ALA A 75 7.56 -0.56 14.28
CA ALA A 75 7.27 -1.45 13.16
C ALA A 75 5.77 -1.77 13.11
N TYR A 76 5.17 -2.11 14.25
CA TYR A 76 3.74 -2.35 14.37
C TYR A 76 2.92 -1.15 13.89
N LYS A 77 3.25 0.06 14.36
CA LYS A 77 2.59 1.29 13.91
C LYS A 77 2.72 1.50 12.40
N ALA A 78 3.90 1.25 11.83
CA ALA A 78 4.11 1.38 10.40
C ALA A 78 3.36 0.32 9.59
N ALA A 79 3.29 -0.92 10.07
CA ALA A 79 2.50 -1.99 9.47
C ALA A 79 1.00 -1.65 9.46
N ALA A 80 0.47 -1.22 10.62
CA ALA A 80 -0.90 -0.76 10.76
C ALA A 80 -1.28 0.35 9.75
N LEU A 81 -0.38 1.32 9.51
CA LEU A 81 -0.60 2.35 8.49
C LEU A 81 -0.63 1.78 7.07
N SER A 82 0.24 0.81 6.78
CA SER A 82 0.26 0.13 5.49
C SER A 82 -1.03 -0.65 5.23
N ASP A 83 -1.48 -1.44 6.20
CA ASP A 83 -2.71 -2.23 6.12
C ASP A 83 -3.94 -1.34 5.91
N ARG A 84 -3.99 -0.19 6.59
CA ARG A 84 -5.07 0.78 6.39
C ARG A 84 -5.08 1.36 4.98
N ALA A 85 -3.90 1.73 4.47
CA ALA A 85 -3.78 2.23 3.11
C ALA A 85 -4.21 1.16 2.10
N LEU A 86 -3.80 -0.10 2.28
CA LEU A 86 -4.23 -1.21 1.43
C LEU A 86 -5.74 -1.46 1.50
N ASN A 87 -6.35 -1.38 2.69
CA ASN A 87 -7.80 -1.50 2.84
C ASN A 87 -8.55 -0.38 2.09
N ILE A 88 -8.09 0.87 2.19
CA ILE A 88 -8.67 1.99 1.43
C ILE A 88 -8.52 1.75 -0.07
N SER A 89 -7.33 1.33 -0.53
CA SER A 89 -7.10 1.00 -1.94
C SER A 89 -8.06 -0.09 -2.42
N SER A 90 -8.31 -1.13 -1.63
CA SER A 90 -9.23 -2.21 -1.99
C SER A 90 -10.66 -1.72 -2.16
N LEU A 91 -11.14 -0.84 -1.27
CA LEU A 91 -12.50 -0.28 -1.36
C LEU A 91 -12.64 0.62 -2.59
N LEU A 92 -11.64 1.45 -2.86
CA LEU A 92 -11.62 2.33 -4.03
C LEU A 92 -11.56 1.55 -5.34
N THR A 93 -10.78 0.47 -5.41
CA THR A 93 -10.73 -0.40 -6.60
C THR A 93 -12.04 -1.16 -6.82
N ALA A 94 -12.74 -1.56 -5.76
CA ALA A 94 -14.08 -2.14 -5.90
C ALA A 94 -15.07 -1.12 -6.47
N TYR A 95 -15.08 0.10 -5.94
CA TYR A 95 -15.91 1.18 -6.46
C TYR A 95 -15.56 1.53 -7.93
N GLN A 96 -14.26 1.54 -8.27
CA GLN A 96 -13.81 1.75 -9.64
C GLN A 96 -14.34 0.66 -10.59
N ALA A 97 -14.45 -0.59 -10.14
CA ALA A 97 -14.99 -1.67 -10.96
C ALA A 97 -16.49 -1.46 -11.26
N GLU A 98 -17.27 -1.05 -10.27
CA GLU A 98 -18.69 -0.70 -10.44
C GLU A 98 -18.87 0.43 -11.48
N LEU A 99 -18.06 1.48 -11.39
CA LEU A 99 -18.08 2.58 -12.38
C LEU A 99 -17.69 2.13 -13.80
N CYS A 100 -16.80 1.13 -13.93
CA CYS A 100 -16.44 0.57 -15.23
C CYS A 100 -17.60 -0.21 -15.88
N GLU A 101 -18.42 -0.89 -15.07
CA GLU A 101 -19.64 -1.55 -15.53
C GLU A 101 -20.68 -0.52 -16.00
N ASP A 102 -20.86 0.56 -15.22
CA ASP A 102 -21.75 1.67 -15.58
C ASP A 102 -21.35 2.31 -16.91
N LEU A 103 -20.05 2.48 -17.15
CA LEU A 103 -19.50 3.01 -18.40
C LEU A 103 -19.87 2.19 -19.63
N SER A 104 -20.00 0.88 -19.47
CA SER A 104 -20.43 -0.03 -20.54
C SER A 104 -21.92 0.14 -20.87
N SER A 105 -22.72 0.61 -19.91
CA SER A 105 -24.16 0.81 -20.07
C SER A 105 -24.56 2.25 -20.44
N LYS A 106 -23.85 3.25 -19.91
CA LYS A 106 -24.11 4.69 -20.04
C LYS A 106 -22.79 5.45 -20.10
N PRO A 107 -22.12 5.47 -21.27
CA PRO A 107 -20.88 6.20 -21.42
C PRO A 107 -21.14 7.70 -21.25
N GLY A 108 -20.44 8.33 -20.30
CA GLY A 108 -20.55 9.76 -20.03
C GLY A 108 -19.23 10.33 -19.49
N PRO A 109 -18.90 11.61 -19.79
CA PRO A 109 -17.64 12.22 -19.37
C PRO A 109 -17.48 12.25 -17.84
N ALA A 110 -18.57 12.44 -17.09
CA ALA A 110 -18.53 12.45 -15.63
C ALA A 110 -18.03 11.12 -15.02
N VAL A 111 -18.38 9.97 -15.62
CA VAL A 111 -17.93 8.65 -15.14
C VAL A 111 -16.43 8.47 -15.40
N TRP A 112 -15.94 8.96 -16.54
CA TRP A 112 -14.50 8.95 -16.85
C TRP A 112 -13.70 9.81 -15.88
N ASP A 113 -14.18 11.01 -15.58
CA ASP A 113 -13.53 11.93 -14.64
C ASP A 113 -13.44 11.31 -13.23
N GLU A 114 -14.50 10.62 -12.80
CA GLU A 114 -14.53 9.93 -11.51
C GLU A 114 -13.57 8.73 -11.46
N ILE A 115 -13.52 7.90 -12.50
CA ILE A 115 -12.54 6.81 -12.60
C ILE A 115 -11.11 7.34 -12.58
N ALA A 116 -10.83 8.43 -13.30
CA ALA A 116 -9.51 9.05 -13.30
C ALA A 116 -9.14 9.57 -11.89
N ALA A 117 -10.08 10.22 -11.20
CA ALA A 117 -9.89 10.69 -9.83
C ALA A 117 -9.61 9.54 -8.85
N ILE A 118 -10.38 8.45 -8.92
CA ILE A 118 -10.16 7.27 -8.07
C ILE A 118 -8.81 6.63 -8.36
N THR A 119 -8.42 6.54 -9.63
CA THR A 119 -7.11 6.00 -10.03
C THR A 119 -5.97 6.81 -9.40
N ASP A 120 -6.03 8.14 -9.48
CA ASP A 120 -5.03 9.01 -8.85
C ASP A 120 -4.96 8.81 -7.33
N ILE A 121 -6.12 8.73 -6.66
CA ILE A 121 -6.19 8.47 -5.22
C ILE A 121 -5.58 7.11 -4.88
N CYS A 122 -5.92 6.05 -5.62
CA CYS A 122 -5.36 4.71 -5.45
C CYS A 122 -3.84 4.71 -5.57
N LEU A 123 -3.26 5.37 -6.58
CA LEU A 123 -1.81 5.46 -6.75
C LEU A 123 -1.14 6.19 -5.58
N ARG A 124 -1.75 7.26 -5.06
CA ARG A 124 -1.24 7.98 -3.88
C ARG A 124 -1.35 7.16 -2.60
N VAL A 125 -2.46 6.44 -2.41
CA VAL A 125 -2.68 5.53 -1.26
C VAL A 125 -1.68 4.37 -1.29
N GLN A 126 -1.45 3.76 -2.45
CA GLN A 126 -0.47 2.68 -2.62
C GLN A 126 0.94 3.17 -2.34
N ARG A 127 1.30 4.39 -2.75
CA ARG A 127 2.58 5.00 -2.37
C ARG A 127 2.72 5.11 -0.84
N CYS A 128 1.66 5.52 -0.14
CA CYS A 128 1.65 5.55 1.33
C CYS A 128 1.88 4.16 1.93
N ALA A 129 1.19 3.13 1.43
CA ALA A 129 1.36 1.74 1.85
C ALA A 129 2.82 1.28 1.67
N VAL A 130 3.39 1.47 0.47
CA VAL A 130 4.78 1.08 0.18
C VAL A 130 5.78 1.81 1.07
N GLN A 131 5.60 3.11 1.30
CA GLN A 131 6.45 3.86 2.22
C GLN A 131 6.36 3.35 3.67
N ALA A 132 5.16 3.01 4.13
CA ALA A 132 4.94 2.46 5.45
C ALA A 132 5.57 1.07 5.60
N THR A 133 5.38 0.18 4.62
CA THR A 133 6.06 -1.12 4.56
C THR A 133 7.57 -0.98 4.50
N GLY A 134 8.10 -0.03 3.71
CA GLY A 134 9.53 0.27 3.68
C GLY A 134 10.08 0.70 5.04
N LYS A 135 9.31 1.47 5.82
CA LYS A 135 9.66 1.80 7.22
C LYS A 135 9.71 0.55 8.10
N VAL A 136 8.76 -0.39 7.97
CA VAL A 136 8.78 -1.68 8.68
C VAL A 136 10.07 -2.44 8.37
N MET A 137 10.40 -2.62 7.09
CA MET A 137 11.60 -3.33 6.66
C MET A 137 12.88 -2.66 7.18
N GLY A 138 12.96 -1.33 7.10
CA GLY A 138 14.09 -0.56 7.64
C GLY A 138 14.25 -0.74 9.15
N ILE A 139 13.14 -0.77 9.89
CA ILE A 139 13.14 -1.02 11.33
C ILE A 139 13.66 -2.44 11.63
N MET A 140 13.19 -3.46 10.92
CA MET A 140 13.64 -4.84 11.11
C MET A 140 15.15 -5.01 10.87
N VAL A 141 15.70 -4.32 9.87
CA VAL A 141 17.16 -4.30 9.64
C VAL A 141 17.90 -3.67 10.82
N VAL A 142 17.40 -2.56 11.37
CA VAL A 142 18.01 -1.90 12.54
C VAL A 142 17.94 -2.81 13.77
N GLN A 143 16.82 -3.52 13.97
CA GLN A 143 16.66 -4.50 15.04
C GLN A 143 17.69 -5.63 14.92
N GLU A 144 17.86 -6.17 13.72
CA GLU A 144 18.82 -7.25 13.45
C GLU A 144 20.25 -6.78 13.70
N ARG A 145 20.64 -5.61 13.19
CA ARG A 145 21.97 -5.03 13.46
C ARG A 145 22.21 -4.78 14.95
N ALA A 146 21.22 -4.30 15.67
CA ALA A 146 21.34 -4.10 17.12
C ALA A 146 21.55 -5.43 17.85
N ARG A 147 20.90 -6.51 17.40
CA ARG A 147 21.11 -7.87 17.93
C ARG A 147 22.55 -8.33 17.71
N TRP A 148 23.09 -8.22 16.49
CA TRP A 148 24.48 -8.56 16.20
C TRP A 148 25.48 -7.73 17.00
N LEU A 149 25.27 -6.42 17.11
CA LEU A 149 26.15 -5.55 17.91
C LEU A 149 26.13 -5.93 19.39
N ASN A 150 25.01 -6.39 19.94
CA ASN A 150 24.94 -6.83 21.32
C ASN A 150 25.76 -8.10 21.62
N LEU A 151 26.14 -8.88 20.59
CA LEU A 151 27.04 -10.03 20.73
C LEU A 151 28.53 -9.64 20.80
N THR A 152 28.85 -8.38 20.54
CA THR A 152 30.24 -7.89 20.54
C THR A 152 30.61 -7.24 21.87
N ASP A 153 31.88 -7.34 22.27
CA ASP A 153 32.44 -6.62 23.43
C ASP A 153 32.71 -5.13 23.16
N LEU A 154 32.17 -4.58 22.07
CA LEU A 154 32.35 -3.17 21.75
C LEU A 154 31.68 -2.28 22.80
N PRO A 155 32.33 -1.19 23.24
CA PRO A 155 31.67 -0.23 24.10
C PRO A 155 30.57 0.53 23.33
N ALA A 156 29.53 0.98 24.04
CA ALA A 156 28.31 1.55 23.46
C ALA A 156 28.56 2.70 22.46
N ARG A 157 29.58 3.52 22.70
CA ARG A 157 30.00 4.62 21.82
C ARG A 157 30.30 4.20 20.38
N PHE A 158 30.73 2.96 20.17
CA PHE A 158 31.00 2.42 18.83
C PHE A 158 29.83 1.62 18.24
N LYS A 159 28.83 1.26 19.05
CA LYS A 159 27.64 0.51 18.61
C LYS A 159 26.60 1.43 17.97
N ILE A 160 26.35 2.60 18.56
CA ILE A 160 25.31 3.55 18.12
C ILE A 160 25.51 4.01 16.66
N PRO A 161 26.72 4.43 16.23
CA PRO A 161 26.93 4.85 14.84
C PRO A 161 26.77 3.71 13.82
N LYS A 162 27.18 2.49 14.20
CA LYS A 162 27.05 1.30 13.33
C LYS A 162 25.60 0.88 13.15
N GLN A 163 24.77 1.11 14.17
CA GLN A 163 23.36 0.77 14.17
C GLN A 163 22.53 1.71 13.27
N GLN A 164 22.86 3.00 13.24
CA GLN A 164 22.13 4.02 12.48
C GLN A 164 22.62 4.19 11.02
N ARG A 165 23.72 3.53 10.65
CA ARG A 165 24.29 3.64 9.30
C ARG A 165 23.24 3.24 8.24
N PRO A 166 23.02 4.03 7.17
CA PRO A 166 22.16 3.60 6.06
C PRO A 166 22.60 2.23 5.50
N GLN A 167 21.64 1.40 5.06
CA GLN A 167 21.99 0.25 4.23
C GLN A 167 22.54 0.77 2.89
N PRO A 168 23.71 0.30 2.43
CA PRO A 168 24.11 0.54 1.04
C PRO A 168 23.07 -0.09 0.11
N ALA A 169 22.84 0.53 -1.05
CA ALA A 169 21.97 -0.04 -2.07
C ALA A 169 22.46 -1.48 -2.38
N PRO A 170 21.54 -2.45 -2.56
CA PRO A 170 21.95 -3.78 -2.97
C PRO A 170 22.78 -3.67 -4.24
N SER A 171 23.93 -4.33 -4.26
CA SER A 171 24.78 -4.38 -5.44
C SER A 171 23.94 -4.87 -6.63
N PRO A 172 24.04 -4.24 -7.81
CA PRO A 172 23.31 -4.70 -8.97
C PRO A 172 23.69 -6.17 -9.20
N GLN A 173 22.72 -7.07 -9.07
CA GLN A 173 22.94 -8.46 -9.43
C GLN A 173 23.30 -8.52 -10.91
N PRO A 174 24.26 -9.39 -11.31
CA PRO A 174 24.50 -9.64 -12.73
C PRO A 174 23.16 -10.04 -13.35
N ARG A 175 22.75 -9.26 -14.35
CA ARG A 175 21.48 -9.39 -15.05
C ARG A 175 21.47 -10.77 -15.72
N GLN A 176 20.92 -11.79 -15.06
CA GLN A 176 20.58 -13.03 -15.74
C GLN A 176 19.43 -12.69 -16.69
N GLU A 177 19.73 -12.61 -17.98
CA GLU A 177 18.73 -12.46 -19.04
C GLU A 177 17.85 -13.70 -19.12
N THR A 178 16.91 -13.88 -18.20
CA THR A 178 15.72 -14.67 -18.48
C THR A 178 14.80 -13.79 -19.32
N ARG A 179 14.96 -13.95 -20.64
CA ARG A 179 14.16 -13.30 -21.69
C ARG A 179 12.70 -13.78 -21.60
N THR A 180 11.92 -13.32 -20.63
CA THR A 180 10.46 -13.42 -20.67
C THR A 180 9.95 -12.30 -21.57
N SER A 181 9.95 -12.55 -22.88
CA SER A 181 9.32 -11.68 -23.87
C SER A 181 7.81 -11.69 -23.68
N TRP A 182 7.25 -10.61 -23.16
CA TRP A 182 5.83 -10.31 -23.33
C TRP A 182 5.54 -10.12 -24.83
N PRO A 183 4.44 -10.66 -25.39
CA PRO A 183 4.19 -10.57 -26.82
C PRO A 183 3.89 -9.12 -27.20
N ARG A 184 4.80 -8.50 -27.96
CA ARG A 184 4.58 -7.22 -28.61
C ARG A 184 3.60 -7.44 -29.76
N LYS A 185 2.49 -6.70 -29.78
CA LYS A 185 1.53 -6.71 -30.90
C LYS A 185 2.25 -6.33 -32.19
N SER A 186 2.16 -7.19 -33.21
CA SER A 186 2.71 -6.95 -34.54
C SER A 186 1.98 -5.80 -35.23
N PRO A 187 2.67 -4.91 -35.97
CA PRO A 187 2.01 -3.91 -36.79
C PRO A 187 1.49 -4.56 -38.09
N VAL A 188 0.22 -4.32 -38.42
CA VAL A 188 -0.34 -4.67 -39.73
C VAL A 188 0.21 -3.67 -40.77
N PRO A 189 0.79 -4.13 -41.89
CA PRO A 189 1.28 -3.21 -42.91
C PRO A 189 0.14 -2.62 -43.74
N ALA A 190 0.19 -1.31 -43.92
CA ALA A 190 -0.71 -0.55 -44.77
C ALA A 190 -0.32 -0.69 -46.25
N ALA A 191 -0.92 -1.66 -46.97
CA ALA A 191 -1.13 -1.62 -48.43
C ALA A 191 -1.77 -2.94 -48.93
N ALA A 192 -3.10 -2.97 -49.06
CA ALA A 192 -3.87 -3.78 -50.00
C ALA A 192 -5.34 -3.29 -49.91
N VAL A 193 -5.66 -2.22 -50.65
CA VAL A 193 -6.45 -2.27 -51.90
C VAL A 193 -7.95 -2.47 -51.66
N GLN A 194 -8.70 -1.45 -52.11
CA GLN A 194 -10.15 -1.35 -52.22
C GLN A 194 -10.79 -2.53 -52.99
N ALA A 195 -11.99 -2.96 -52.60
CA ALA A 195 -13.15 -3.12 -53.50
C ALA A 195 -14.46 -3.34 -52.71
N GLN A 196 -15.55 -2.93 -53.36
CA GLN A 196 -16.93 -2.59 -52.92
C GLN A 196 -17.86 -3.74 -52.42
N PRO A 197 -19.12 -3.44 -52.02
CA PRO A 197 -19.96 -4.26 -51.14
C PRO A 197 -20.95 -5.16 -51.87
N THR A 198 -21.40 -6.24 -51.23
CA THR A 198 -22.68 -6.89 -51.58
C THR A 198 -23.23 -7.69 -50.39
N GLN A 199 -24.54 -7.59 -50.22
CA GLN A 199 -25.33 -8.21 -49.16
C GLN A 199 -25.38 -9.74 -49.25
N ILE A 200 -25.89 -10.42 -48.20
CA ILE A 200 -27.04 -11.35 -48.27
C ILE A 200 -27.42 -11.84 -46.85
N PHE A 201 -28.63 -11.42 -46.44
CA PHE A 201 -29.70 -12.11 -45.72
C PHE A 201 -29.43 -13.33 -44.78
N SER A 202 -29.89 -13.15 -43.53
CA SER A 202 -30.84 -13.97 -42.74
C SER A 202 -30.79 -15.51 -42.73
N HIS A 203 -30.81 -16.10 -41.52
CA HIS A 203 -31.95 -16.79 -40.88
C HIS A 203 -31.40 -17.47 -39.61
N GLN A 204 -31.78 -17.05 -38.40
CA GLN A 204 -32.94 -17.54 -37.66
C GLN A 204 -32.89 -19.06 -37.41
N SER A 205 -32.64 -19.48 -36.16
CA SER A 205 -33.65 -20.23 -35.37
C SER A 205 -33.16 -20.75 -34.02
N ARG A 206 -33.94 -20.39 -33.00
CA ARG A 206 -34.16 -21.11 -31.74
C ARG A 206 -34.16 -22.64 -31.93
N LYS A 207 -33.61 -23.37 -30.95
CA LYS A 207 -34.39 -24.42 -30.26
C LYS A 207 -33.84 -24.78 -28.88
N LYS A 208 -34.73 -24.54 -27.92
CA LYS A 208 -34.79 -25.01 -26.54
C LYS A 208 -35.14 -26.51 -26.54
N LYS A 209 -34.45 -27.37 -25.78
CA LYS A 209 -35.08 -28.46 -25.01
C LYS A 209 -34.12 -29.24 -24.11
N ARG A 210 -34.64 -29.50 -22.90
CA ARG A 210 -34.21 -30.42 -21.84
C ARG A 210 -33.96 -31.87 -22.30
N ALA A 211 -33.05 -32.55 -21.60
CA ALA A 211 -33.14 -33.92 -21.05
C ALA A 211 -31.82 -34.16 -20.27
N ALA A 212 -31.72 -34.83 -19.13
CA ALA A 212 -32.64 -35.65 -18.34
C ALA A 212 -32.35 -35.41 -16.85
#